data_AF-A0A158B1Q4-F1
#
_entry.id   AF-A0A158B1Q4-F1
#
_cell.length_a   1.000
_cell.length_b   1.000
_cell.length_c   1.000
_cell.angle_alpha   90.00
_cell.angle_beta   90.00
_cell.angle_gamma   90.00
#
_symmetry.space_group_name_H-M   'P 1'
#
loop_
_entity.id
_entity.type
_entity.pdbx_description
1 polymer ?
#
loop_
_entity_poly.entity_id
_entity_poly.type
_entity_poly.pdbx_seq_one_letter_code
_entity_poly.pdbx_strand_id
1 'polypeptide(L)'
;MTQPDSSSSARATPDPNLGDNPLGIAGLEFVEFSSPDPAGLASLFETLGFVPVARHISKAVTLFRQGSMNFLLNAEPDSFASRFAESHGVGIAAIGIRVLDAQIAHERALEYGAWDFEGEKIGPNELAIPAIQGIGDSHIYFVDHWPGKGSGSEASIYDIDFRPIPGADADQKGTGLLEVDHFTQTVGAGRIQEWLDFYREVLHFSEIHQVHPDWHVSQDSAVTLSPCGSIRIPVYEEGTYRTDLMQQYLPDHEGEGVQHIALASADIFASVDALMARGVRFLQPPPRYYDEIDERLPGHGLDIGKLRTRGILVDGEVLPDGTPQLFLQTFVERRPGDMFFEIVERRGHHGFGEGNLAAIAKARG
;
A
#
# COMPACT_ATOMS: atom_id res chain seq x y z
N MET A 1 -3.79 -51.20 35.68
CA MET A 1 -2.52 -50.58 35.23
C MET A 1 -2.72 -50.28 33.76
N THR A 2 -3.28 -49.11 33.48
CA THR A 2 -3.73 -48.68 32.14
C THR A 2 -3.32 -47.22 32.01
N GLN A 3 -2.53 -46.94 30.97
CA GLN A 3 -2.03 -45.61 30.64
C GLN A 3 -3.17 -44.69 30.17
N PRO A 4 -3.02 -43.35 30.30
CA PRO A 4 -3.95 -42.41 29.69
C PRO A 4 -3.57 -42.08 28.25
N ASP A 5 -4.61 -41.98 27.43
CA ASP A 5 -4.61 -41.65 26.02
C ASP A 5 -4.07 -40.24 25.71
N SER A 6 -3.39 -40.17 24.57
CA SER A 6 -3.01 -38.94 23.87
C SER A 6 -4.24 -38.18 23.37
N SER A 7 -4.45 -36.96 23.86
CA SER A 7 -5.45 -36.03 23.34
C SER A 7 -5.00 -35.43 22.00
N SER A 8 -5.54 -35.95 20.90
CA SER A 8 -5.55 -35.31 19.59
C SER A 8 -6.41 -34.03 19.67
N SER A 9 -5.77 -32.86 19.59
CA SER A 9 -6.48 -31.59 19.35
C SER A 9 -7.08 -31.63 17.95
N ALA A 10 -8.41 -31.68 17.87
CA ALA A 10 -9.13 -31.57 16.62
C ALA A 10 -8.80 -30.21 15.97
N ARG A 11 -8.13 -30.23 14.81
CA ARG A 11 -8.00 -29.09 13.91
C ARG A 11 -9.41 -28.62 13.54
N ALA A 12 -9.68 -27.33 13.70
CA ALA A 12 -10.89 -26.72 13.19
C ALA A 12 -10.96 -27.00 11.68
N THR A 13 -12.06 -27.59 11.22
CA THR A 13 -12.33 -27.74 9.78
C THR A 13 -12.54 -26.35 9.19
N PRO A 14 -11.80 -25.95 8.15
CA PRO A 14 -11.99 -24.65 7.50
C PRO A 14 -13.39 -24.53 6.91
N ASP A 15 -13.93 -23.31 6.92
CA ASP A 15 -15.23 -23.00 6.35
C ASP A 15 -15.21 -23.30 4.83
N PRO A 16 -16.02 -24.26 4.33
CA PRO A 16 -16.07 -24.60 2.92
C PRO A 16 -16.70 -23.52 2.02
N ASN A 17 -17.14 -22.37 2.57
CA ASN A 17 -17.86 -21.31 1.86
C ASN A 17 -17.06 -20.01 1.65
N LEU A 18 -15.75 -20.09 1.47
CA LEU A 18 -14.93 -18.89 1.17
C LEU A 18 -15.15 -18.30 -0.23
N GLY A 19 -15.92 -18.96 -1.12
CA GLY A 19 -16.32 -18.42 -2.42
C GLY A 19 -15.15 -17.87 -3.22
N ASP A 20 -15.26 -16.61 -3.65
CA ASP A 20 -14.25 -15.89 -4.43
C ASP A 20 -13.04 -15.41 -3.59
N ASN A 21 -12.95 -15.78 -2.31
CA ASN A 21 -11.86 -15.43 -1.39
C ASN A 21 -11.22 -16.66 -0.71
N PRO A 22 -10.65 -17.62 -1.46
CA PRO A 22 -10.15 -18.87 -0.90
C PRO A 22 -8.98 -18.69 0.08
N LEU A 23 -8.26 -17.58 0.06
CA LEU A 23 -7.20 -17.31 1.04
C LEU A 23 -7.75 -16.67 2.33
N GLY A 24 -9.04 -16.33 2.38
CA GLY A 24 -9.65 -15.65 3.53
C GLY A 24 -9.05 -14.27 3.78
N ILE A 25 -8.65 -13.55 2.73
CA ILE A 25 -8.04 -12.22 2.80
C ILE A 25 -9.03 -11.24 3.42
N ALA A 26 -8.58 -10.47 4.41
CA ALA A 26 -9.41 -9.61 5.25
C ALA A 26 -8.86 -8.19 5.43
N GLY A 27 -7.79 -7.81 4.73
CA GLY A 27 -7.19 -6.49 4.89
C GLY A 27 -5.69 -6.45 4.64
N LEU A 28 -5.15 -5.24 4.57
CA LEU A 28 -3.73 -4.98 4.79
C LEU A 28 -3.44 -4.97 6.30
N GLU A 29 -2.34 -5.60 6.71
CA GLU A 29 -1.88 -5.62 8.10
C GLU A 29 -0.71 -4.65 8.33
N PHE A 30 0.34 -4.77 7.51
CA PHE A 30 1.51 -3.90 7.58
C PHE A 30 2.14 -3.68 6.20
N VAL A 31 2.97 -2.65 6.12
CA VAL A 31 3.90 -2.42 5.01
C VAL A 31 5.31 -2.39 5.59
N GLU A 32 6.20 -3.21 5.06
CA GLU A 32 7.59 -3.30 5.50
C GLU A 32 8.51 -2.64 4.49
N PHE A 33 9.31 -1.70 4.98
CA PHE A 33 10.24 -0.92 4.21
C PHE A 33 11.67 -1.28 4.58
N SER A 34 12.52 -1.31 3.57
CA SER A 34 13.97 -1.37 3.73
C SER A 34 14.63 -0.18 3.05
N SER A 35 15.82 0.18 3.53
CA SER A 35 16.56 1.34 3.06
C SER A 35 18.06 1.17 3.32
N PRO A 36 18.94 1.59 2.39
CA PRO A 36 20.37 1.74 2.67
C PRO A 36 20.68 2.80 3.74
N ASP A 37 19.76 3.75 3.95
CA ASP A 37 19.77 4.73 5.03
C ASP A 37 18.48 4.63 5.89
N PRO A 38 18.42 3.69 6.85
CA PRO A 38 17.25 3.54 7.71
C PRO A 38 16.96 4.79 8.56
N ALA A 39 17.98 5.56 8.92
CA ALA A 39 17.81 6.77 9.72
C ALA A 39 17.11 7.89 8.90
N GLY A 40 17.51 8.06 7.64
CA GLY A 40 16.86 8.97 6.70
C GLY A 40 15.40 8.61 6.45
N LEU A 41 15.09 7.31 6.30
CA LEU A 41 13.72 6.83 6.12
C LEU A 41 12.86 6.97 7.40
N ALA A 42 13.42 6.68 8.58
CA ALA A 42 12.76 6.95 9.86
C ALA A 42 12.40 8.44 10.01
N SER A 43 13.33 9.34 9.67
CA SER A 43 13.09 10.78 9.68
C SER A 43 12.00 11.20 8.69
N LEU A 44 11.92 10.55 7.52
CA LEU A 44 10.84 10.77 6.56
C LEU A 44 9.48 10.36 7.15
N PHE A 45 9.38 9.17 7.76
CA PHE A 45 8.15 8.72 8.42
C PHE A 45 7.68 9.69 9.52
N GLU A 46 8.59 10.14 10.38
CA GLU A 46 8.26 11.14 11.40
C GLU A 46 7.80 12.46 10.78
N THR A 47 8.43 12.89 9.68
CA THR A 47 8.03 14.10 8.95
C THR A 47 6.62 13.94 8.35
N LEU A 48 6.29 12.76 7.83
CA LEU A 48 4.96 12.38 7.36
C LEU A 48 3.93 12.20 8.48
N GLY A 49 4.33 12.33 9.75
CA GLY A 49 3.43 12.27 10.90
C GLY A 49 3.28 10.89 11.53
N PHE A 50 4.06 9.90 11.10
CA PHE A 50 4.12 8.61 11.78
C PHE A 50 4.90 8.72 13.10
N VAL A 51 4.52 7.91 14.07
CA VAL A 51 5.17 7.82 15.38
C VAL A 51 5.83 6.45 15.53
N PRO A 52 7.10 6.34 15.94
CA PRO A 52 7.69 5.07 16.32
C PRO A 52 7.07 4.61 17.64
N VAL A 53 6.30 3.52 17.61
CA VAL A 53 5.51 3.06 18.77
C VAL A 53 6.10 1.82 19.45
N ALA A 54 6.87 1.01 18.74
CA ALA A 54 7.45 -0.21 19.28
C ALA A 54 8.71 -0.64 18.52
N ARG A 55 9.54 -1.46 19.17
CA ARG A 55 10.71 -2.12 18.54
C ARG A 55 10.56 -3.62 18.65
N HIS A 56 11.01 -4.34 17.63
CA HIS A 56 11.02 -5.80 17.66
C HIS A 56 11.87 -6.32 18.82
N ILE A 57 11.50 -7.47 19.39
CA ILE A 57 12.13 -8.03 20.60
C ILE A 57 13.60 -8.41 20.42
N SER A 58 14.00 -8.70 19.18
CA SER A 58 15.29 -9.31 18.84
C SER A 58 15.96 -8.75 17.57
N LYS A 59 15.19 -8.10 16.68
CA LYS A 59 15.64 -7.64 15.36
C LYS A 59 15.66 -6.12 15.35
N ALA A 60 16.45 -5.52 14.47
CA ALA A 60 16.48 -4.08 14.24
C ALA A 60 15.28 -3.62 13.39
N VAL A 61 14.06 -3.95 13.82
CA VAL A 61 12.80 -3.54 13.19
C VAL A 61 12.06 -2.57 14.11
N THR A 62 11.64 -1.43 13.58
CA THR A 62 10.85 -0.43 14.30
C THR A 62 9.46 -0.33 13.68
N LEU A 63 8.43 -0.40 14.54
CA LEU A 63 7.04 -0.19 14.13
C LEU A 63 6.68 1.29 14.26
N PHE A 64 6.25 1.87 13.15
CA PHE A 64 5.71 3.20 13.01
C PHE A 64 4.20 3.14 12.77
N ARG A 65 3.43 4.04 13.42
CA ARG A 65 1.97 4.11 13.26
C ARG A 65 1.48 5.51 12.96
N GLN A 66 0.43 5.59 12.15
CA GLN A 66 -0.43 6.74 11.93
C GLN A 66 -1.75 6.24 11.35
N GLY A 67 -2.89 6.70 11.88
CA GLY A 67 -4.19 6.15 11.49
C GLY A 67 -4.25 4.63 11.74
N SER A 68 -4.73 3.87 10.77
CA SER A 68 -4.77 2.40 10.80
C SER A 68 -3.48 1.73 10.28
N MET A 69 -2.48 2.52 9.86
CA MET A 69 -1.30 2.02 9.16
C MET A 69 -0.22 1.55 10.12
N ASN A 70 0.33 0.36 9.83
CA ASN A 70 1.52 -0.18 10.50
C ASN A 70 2.67 -0.22 9.50
N PHE A 71 3.63 0.70 9.65
CA PHE A 71 4.84 0.73 8.82
C PHE A 71 6.00 0.11 9.61
N LEU A 72 6.59 -0.94 9.07
CA LEU A 72 7.76 -1.57 9.64
C LEU A 72 8.99 -1.03 8.93
N LEU A 73 9.91 -0.40 9.65
CA LEU A 73 11.24 -0.09 9.15
C LEU A 73 12.17 -1.23 9.55
N ASN A 74 12.57 -2.05 8.59
CA ASN A 74 13.51 -3.14 8.82
C ASN A 74 14.94 -2.71 8.49
N ALA A 75 15.75 -2.59 9.55
CA ALA A 75 17.17 -2.26 9.49
C ALA A 75 18.04 -3.44 9.98
N GLU A 76 17.50 -4.67 9.99
CA GLU A 76 18.22 -5.87 10.43
C GLU A 76 19.39 -6.16 9.48
N PRO A 77 20.64 -6.23 9.97
CA PRO A 77 21.78 -6.57 9.12
C PRO A 77 21.75 -8.05 8.71
N ASP A 78 22.43 -8.37 7.59
CA ASP A 78 22.54 -9.74 7.06
C ASP A 78 21.17 -10.43 6.81
N SER A 79 20.13 -9.63 6.58
CA SER A 79 18.74 -10.04 6.37
C SER A 79 18.34 -9.95 4.90
N PHE A 80 17.18 -10.50 4.56
CA PHE A 80 16.51 -10.25 3.30
C PHE A 80 16.29 -8.76 3.10
N ALA A 81 15.79 -8.03 4.10
CA ALA A 81 15.55 -6.59 3.99
C ALA A 81 16.84 -5.82 3.68
N SER A 82 17.98 -6.17 4.28
CA SER A 82 19.26 -5.52 3.96
C SER A 82 19.72 -5.84 2.53
N ARG A 83 19.58 -7.09 2.06
CA ARG A 83 19.90 -7.47 0.67
C ARG A 83 18.97 -6.83 -0.35
N PHE A 84 17.68 -6.71 -0.02
CA PHE A 84 16.71 -5.99 -0.83
C PHE A 84 17.13 -4.53 -0.97
N ALA A 85 17.48 -3.87 0.13
CA ALA A 85 17.93 -2.49 0.12
C ALA A 85 19.22 -2.27 -0.68
N GLU A 86 20.17 -3.21 -0.63
CA GLU A 86 21.40 -3.17 -1.44
C GLU A 86 21.12 -3.25 -2.95
N SER A 87 20.15 -4.08 -3.35
CA SER A 87 19.81 -4.29 -4.76
C SER A 87 18.89 -3.21 -5.33
N HIS A 88 17.89 -2.77 -4.54
CA HIS A 88 16.76 -1.97 -5.01
C HIS A 88 16.72 -0.56 -4.41
N GLY A 89 17.59 -0.24 -3.44
CA GLY A 89 17.55 1.04 -2.73
C GLY A 89 16.43 1.10 -1.70
N VAL A 90 15.78 2.25 -1.54
CA VAL A 90 14.63 2.39 -0.64
C VAL A 90 13.40 1.80 -1.30
N GLY A 91 12.71 0.87 -0.62
CA GLY A 91 11.52 0.26 -1.19
C GLY A 91 10.68 -0.50 -0.17
N ILE A 92 9.55 -1.01 -0.67
CA ILE A 92 8.66 -1.90 0.09
C ILE A 92 9.15 -3.32 -0.13
N ALA A 93 9.86 -3.84 0.87
CA ALA A 93 10.42 -5.18 0.85
C ALA A 93 9.35 -6.25 1.13
N ALA A 94 8.29 -5.90 1.86
CA ALA A 94 7.17 -6.80 2.06
C ALA A 94 5.85 -6.09 2.40
N ILE A 95 4.75 -6.81 2.20
CA ILE A 95 3.44 -6.46 2.74
C ILE A 95 2.89 -7.61 3.59
N GLY A 96 2.23 -7.26 4.70
CA GLY A 96 1.45 -8.21 5.49
C GLY A 96 -0.02 -8.13 5.10
N ILE A 97 -0.63 -9.26 4.77
CA ILE A 97 -2.05 -9.38 4.44
C ILE A 97 -2.76 -10.13 5.58
N ARG A 98 -3.84 -9.54 6.09
CA ARG A 98 -4.72 -10.21 7.06
C ARG A 98 -5.42 -11.38 6.39
N VAL A 99 -5.39 -12.54 7.02
CA VAL A 99 -6.11 -13.74 6.59
C VAL A 99 -6.84 -14.42 7.74
N LEU A 100 -7.80 -15.28 7.42
CA LEU A 100 -8.52 -16.07 8.43
C LEU A 100 -7.66 -17.20 9.04
N ASP A 101 -6.72 -17.76 8.29
CA ASP A 101 -5.78 -18.79 8.78
C ASP A 101 -4.51 -18.72 7.93
N ALA A 102 -3.37 -18.43 8.57
CA ALA A 102 -2.12 -18.15 7.86
C ALA A 102 -1.56 -19.39 7.16
N GLN A 103 -1.67 -20.55 7.80
CA GLN A 103 -1.16 -21.80 7.25
C GLN A 103 -2.00 -22.24 6.04
N ILE A 104 -3.32 -22.16 6.16
CA ILE A 104 -4.23 -22.53 5.06
C ILE A 104 -4.07 -21.56 3.88
N ALA A 105 -3.92 -20.25 4.14
CA ALA A 105 -3.69 -19.27 3.08
C ALA A 105 -2.37 -19.53 2.34
N HIS A 106 -1.30 -19.84 3.07
CA HIS A 106 0.00 -20.19 2.49
C HIS A 106 -0.05 -21.47 1.66
N GLU A 107 -0.60 -22.56 2.21
CA GLU A 107 -0.75 -23.83 1.49
C GLU A 107 -1.55 -23.66 0.19
N ARG A 108 -2.67 -22.91 0.24
CA ARG A 108 -3.48 -22.61 -0.95
C ARG A 108 -2.75 -21.76 -1.97
N ALA A 109 -2.04 -20.73 -1.52
CA ALA A 109 -1.24 -19.90 -2.43
C ALA A 109 -0.22 -20.74 -3.20
N LEU A 110 0.46 -21.68 -2.53
CA LEU A 110 1.38 -22.62 -3.17
C LEU A 110 0.66 -23.57 -4.14
N GLU A 111 -0.52 -24.09 -3.79
CA GLU A 111 -1.36 -24.90 -4.69
C GLU A 111 -1.75 -24.13 -5.96
N TYR A 112 -1.94 -22.81 -5.86
CA TYR A 112 -2.25 -21.92 -6.98
C TYR A 112 -1.02 -21.40 -7.73
N GLY A 113 0.18 -21.87 -7.38
CA GLY A 113 1.41 -21.58 -8.13
C GLY A 113 2.22 -20.40 -7.59
N ALA A 114 1.99 -19.96 -6.35
CA ALA A 114 2.90 -19.03 -5.68
C ALA A 114 4.32 -19.62 -5.58
N TRP A 115 5.32 -18.74 -5.65
CA TRP A 115 6.68 -19.11 -5.30
C TRP A 115 6.86 -19.06 -3.78
N ASP A 116 7.29 -20.19 -3.22
CA ASP A 116 7.53 -20.28 -1.78
C ASP A 116 8.72 -19.40 -1.37
N PHE A 117 8.63 -18.87 -0.16
CA PHE A 117 9.73 -18.15 0.48
C PHE A 117 10.24 -18.98 1.66
N GLU A 118 11.44 -19.54 1.52
CA GLU A 118 12.14 -20.16 2.64
C GLU A 118 12.51 -19.04 3.63
N GLY A 119 11.67 -18.88 4.66
CA GLY A 119 11.68 -17.77 5.61
C GLY A 119 13.03 -17.38 6.22
N GLU A 120 13.06 -16.22 6.86
CA GLU A 120 14.25 -15.77 7.59
C GLU A 120 14.51 -16.55 8.88
N LYS A 121 15.66 -16.30 9.51
CA LYS A 121 15.94 -16.78 10.87
C LYS A 121 14.88 -16.22 11.83
N ILE A 122 14.18 -17.14 12.49
CA ILE A 122 13.20 -16.85 13.55
C ILE A 122 13.90 -17.00 14.89
N GLY A 123 13.87 -15.97 15.72
CA GLY A 123 14.42 -16.02 17.06
C GLY A 123 13.47 -16.68 18.08
N PRO A 124 13.95 -16.94 19.31
CA PRO A 124 13.14 -17.61 20.33
C PRO A 124 11.90 -16.80 20.71
N ASN A 125 10.73 -17.46 20.69
CA ASN A 125 9.41 -16.87 20.99
C ASN A 125 8.94 -15.79 20.00
N GLU A 126 9.47 -15.77 18.78
CA GLU A 126 8.92 -15.01 17.67
C GLU A 126 7.85 -15.82 16.93
N LEU A 127 6.88 -15.13 16.32
CA LEU A 127 5.93 -15.79 15.44
C LEU A 127 6.60 -16.27 14.14
N ALA A 128 6.26 -17.49 13.72
CA ALA A 128 6.56 -17.99 12.39
C ALA A 128 5.43 -17.58 11.45
N ILE A 129 5.57 -16.41 10.82
CA ILE A 129 4.57 -15.88 9.87
C ILE A 129 4.91 -16.41 8.46
N PRO A 130 4.04 -17.23 7.84
CA PRO A 130 4.29 -17.77 6.51
C PRO A 130 4.16 -16.68 5.44
N ALA A 131 4.91 -16.83 4.35
CA ALA A 131 4.95 -15.87 3.27
C ALA A 131 5.24 -16.53 1.91
N ILE A 132 4.97 -15.78 0.84
CA ILE A 132 5.31 -16.12 -0.54
C ILE A 132 6.10 -14.96 -1.17
N GLN A 133 6.75 -15.22 -2.30
CA GLN A 133 7.33 -14.15 -3.11
C GLN A 133 6.23 -13.31 -3.77
N GLY A 134 6.48 -12.01 -3.87
CA GLY A 134 5.68 -11.03 -4.58
C GLY A 134 6.51 -10.27 -5.62
N ILE A 135 5.99 -9.14 -6.08
CA ILE A 135 6.59 -8.32 -7.14
C ILE A 135 7.97 -7.78 -6.77
N GLY A 136 8.91 -7.74 -7.73
CA GLY A 136 10.19 -7.06 -7.53
C GLY A 136 11.01 -7.63 -6.37
N ASP A 137 11.04 -8.96 -6.22
CA ASP A 137 11.66 -9.70 -5.10
C ASP A 137 11.04 -9.44 -3.72
N SER A 138 9.95 -8.69 -3.63
CA SER A 138 9.23 -8.44 -2.36
C SER A 138 8.58 -9.71 -1.79
N HIS A 139 8.14 -9.66 -0.54
CA HIS A 139 7.36 -10.75 0.07
C HIS A 139 5.93 -10.36 0.43
N ILE A 140 5.06 -11.36 0.46
CA ILE A 140 3.69 -11.25 0.94
C ILE A 140 3.52 -12.19 2.12
N TYR A 141 3.36 -11.62 3.32
CA TYR A 141 3.15 -12.36 4.56
C TYR A 141 1.65 -12.57 4.82
N PHE A 142 1.28 -13.76 5.29
CA PHE A 142 -0.08 -14.07 5.71
C PHE A 142 -0.20 -13.98 7.23
N VAL A 143 -0.93 -12.97 7.71
CA VAL A 143 -1.09 -12.68 9.14
C VAL A 143 -2.49 -13.06 9.59
N ASP A 144 -2.58 -13.94 10.58
CA ASP A 144 -3.85 -14.43 11.12
C ASP A 144 -4.06 -14.05 12.59
N HIS A 145 -3.13 -13.29 13.18
CA HIS A 145 -3.24 -12.69 14.51
C HIS A 145 -3.45 -11.18 14.37
N TRP A 146 -4.71 -10.76 14.29
CA TRP A 146 -5.10 -9.36 14.14
C TRP A 146 -6.43 -9.07 14.87
N PRO A 147 -6.60 -7.86 15.46
CA PRO A 147 -7.81 -7.51 16.21
C PRO A 147 -9.07 -7.51 15.35
N GLY A 148 -10.21 -7.94 15.90
CA GLY A 148 -11.49 -7.93 15.18
C GLY A 148 -11.76 -9.14 14.27
N LYS A 149 -10.88 -10.15 14.27
CA LYS A 149 -11.05 -11.42 13.52
C LYS A 149 -12.22 -12.29 14.00
N GLY A 150 -12.74 -12.04 15.20
CA GLY A 150 -13.88 -12.77 15.78
C GLY A 150 -13.56 -14.15 16.34
N SER A 151 -12.30 -14.61 16.28
CA SER A 151 -11.85 -15.90 16.83
C SER A 151 -11.57 -15.89 18.34
N GLY A 152 -11.89 -14.79 19.04
CA GLY A 152 -11.76 -14.64 20.49
C GLY A 152 -10.38 -14.20 20.99
N SER A 153 -9.37 -14.12 20.11
CA SER A 153 -8.09 -13.47 20.40
C SER A 153 -8.10 -12.05 19.85
N GLU A 154 -7.95 -11.06 20.73
CA GLU A 154 -7.71 -9.66 20.36
C GLU A 154 -6.22 -9.35 20.19
N ALA A 155 -5.34 -10.34 20.39
CA ALA A 155 -3.90 -10.16 20.28
C ALA A 155 -3.47 -10.00 18.82
N SER A 156 -2.63 -9.00 18.58
CA SER A 156 -1.95 -8.75 17.31
C SER A 156 -0.55 -9.36 17.31
N ILE A 157 0.06 -9.48 16.13
CA ILE A 157 1.48 -9.86 16.00
C ILE A 157 2.42 -8.94 16.80
N TYR A 158 2.04 -7.66 16.95
CA TYR A 158 2.86 -6.67 17.65
C TYR A 158 2.88 -6.88 19.18
N ASP A 159 1.85 -7.50 19.75
CA ASP A 159 1.79 -7.79 21.19
C ASP A 159 2.77 -8.91 21.58
N ILE A 160 3.19 -9.72 20.61
CA ILE A 160 4.07 -10.87 20.78
C ILE A 160 5.51 -10.46 20.43
N ASP A 161 5.71 -9.99 19.19
CA ASP A 161 7.03 -9.80 18.60
C ASP A 161 7.65 -8.41 18.87
N PHE A 162 6.90 -7.48 19.45
CA PHE A 162 7.37 -6.12 19.70
C PHE A 162 7.32 -5.73 21.19
N ARG A 163 8.12 -4.72 21.54
CA ARG A 163 8.11 -4.03 22.83
C ARG A 163 7.77 -2.56 22.63
N PRO A 164 6.75 -2.03 23.31
CA PRO A 164 6.39 -0.62 23.19
C PRO A 164 7.53 0.32 23.56
N ILE A 165 7.63 1.44 22.84
CA ILE A 165 8.54 2.55 23.18
C ILE A 165 7.83 3.39 24.27
N PRO A 166 8.42 3.56 25.47
CA PRO A 166 7.79 4.32 26.53
C PRO A 166 7.49 5.77 26.13
N GLY A 167 6.24 6.19 26.34
CA GLY A 167 5.79 7.56 26.04
C GLY A 167 5.41 7.80 24.58
N ALA A 168 5.46 6.80 23.71
CA ALA A 168 4.91 6.90 22.36
C ALA A 168 3.38 6.93 22.41
N ASP A 169 2.77 7.91 21.75
CA ASP A 169 1.32 8.02 21.61
C ASP A 169 0.92 7.59 20.19
N ALA A 170 0.46 6.35 20.07
CA ALA A 170 0.00 5.79 18.81
C ALA A 170 -1.32 6.40 18.32
N ASP A 171 -2.09 7.02 19.22
CA ASP A 171 -3.41 7.60 18.95
C ASP A 171 -3.31 9.09 18.55
N GLN A 172 -2.09 9.63 18.48
CA GLN A 172 -1.86 10.96 17.95
C GLN A 172 -2.37 11.00 16.51
N LYS A 173 -3.27 11.93 16.21
CA LYS A 173 -3.86 12.12 14.87
C LYS A 173 -2.85 12.38 13.74
N GLY A 174 -1.57 12.53 14.05
CA GLY A 174 -0.49 12.76 13.10
C GLY A 174 -0.78 13.97 12.22
N THR A 175 -0.82 13.74 10.91
CA THR A 175 -1.09 14.73 9.87
C THR A 175 -2.46 14.54 9.21
N GLY A 176 -3.35 13.73 9.78
CA GLY A 176 -4.68 13.49 9.21
C GLY A 176 -4.74 12.36 8.17
N LEU A 177 -3.63 11.65 7.95
CA LEU A 177 -3.58 10.46 7.12
C LEU A 177 -4.22 9.27 7.86
N LEU A 178 -4.98 8.46 7.12
CA LEU A 178 -5.90 7.47 7.68
C LEU A 178 -5.44 6.04 7.45
N GLU A 179 -5.19 5.68 6.20
CA GLU A 179 -4.89 4.31 5.77
C GLU A 179 -4.11 4.32 4.46
N VAL A 180 -3.58 3.16 4.06
CA VAL A 180 -3.04 2.98 2.71
C VAL A 180 -4.21 2.84 1.74
N ASP A 181 -4.32 3.73 0.75
CA ASP A 181 -5.37 3.70 -0.26
C ASP A 181 -5.09 2.64 -1.33
N HIS A 182 -3.86 2.66 -1.86
CA HIS A 182 -3.39 1.75 -2.90
C HIS A 182 -1.86 1.71 -3.00
N PHE A 183 -1.34 0.70 -3.71
CA PHE A 183 0.06 0.58 -4.10
C PHE A 183 0.15 0.62 -5.61
N THR A 184 0.89 1.58 -6.16
CA THR A 184 1.15 1.57 -7.60
C THR A 184 2.39 0.78 -7.89
N GLN A 185 2.29 -0.16 -8.82
CA GLN A 185 3.37 -1.04 -9.21
C GLN A 185 3.79 -0.81 -10.65
N THR A 186 5.09 -0.92 -10.90
CA THR A 186 5.66 -0.97 -12.25
C THR A 186 6.21 -2.37 -12.49
N VAL A 187 5.97 -2.92 -13.68
CA VAL A 187 6.45 -4.23 -14.12
C VAL A 187 7.31 -4.09 -15.37
N GLY A 188 8.24 -5.04 -15.54
CA GLY A 188 9.11 -5.07 -16.71
C GLY A 188 8.32 -5.19 -18.02
N ALA A 189 8.91 -4.70 -19.12
CA ALA A 189 8.27 -4.74 -20.44
C ALA A 189 7.87 -6.17 -20.86
N GLY A 190 6.59 -6.35 -21.21
CA GLY A 190 6.00 -7.63 -21.61
C GLY A 190 5.60 -8.54 -20.45
N ARG A 191 5.69 -8.09 -19.19
CA ARG A 191 5.39 -8.88 -17.98
C ARG A 191 4.07 -8.53 -17.32
N ILE A 192 3.28 -7.59 -17.84
CA ILE A 192 2.03 -7.20 -17.17
C ILE A 192 1.05 -8.36 -17.02
N GLN A 193 0.94 -9.23 -18.03
CA GLN A 193 0.04 -10.37 -17.94
C GLN A 193 0.49 -11.39 -16.88
N GLU A 194 1.80 -11.59 -16.71
CA GLU A 194 2.36 -12.47 -15.68
C GLU A 194 1.92 -12.03 -14.28
N TRP A 195 2.02 -10.73 -13.99
CA TRP A 195 1.61 -10.19 -12.69
C TRP A 195 0.10 -10.14 -12.51
N LEU A 196 -0.66 -9.82 -13.56
CA LEU A 196 -2.13 -9.89 -13.48
C LEU A 196 -2.62 -11.32 -13.25
N ASP A 197 -1.98 -12.31 -13.88
CA ASP A 197 -2.25 -13.73 -13.66
C ASP A 197 -1.86 -14.14 -12.24
N PHE A 198 -0.71 -13.69 -11.71
CA PHE A 198 -0.34 -13.91 -10.31
C PHE A 198 -1.43 -13.37 -9.36
N TYR A 199 -1.85 -12.12 -9.51
CA TYR A 199 -2.88 -11.53 -8.66
C TYR A 199 -4.22 -12.27 -8.76
N ARG A 200 -4.61 -12.69 -9.97
CA ARG A 200 -5.88 -13.36 -10.22
C ARG A 200 -5.90 -14.81 -9.77
N GLU A 201 -4.87 -15.59 -10.11
CA GLU A 201 -4.85 -17.04 -9.87
C GLU A 201 -4.33 -17.36 -8.46
N VAL A 202 -3.30 -16.66 -7.97
CA VAL A 202 -2.70 -16.95 -6.65
C VAL A 202 -3.46 -16.27 -5.52
N LEU A 203 -3.74 -14.97 -5.68
CA LEU A 203 -4.32 -14.16 -4.61
C LEU A 203 -5.84 -13.97 -4.78
N HIS A 204 -6.42 -14.42 -5.89
CA HIS A 204 -7.84 -14.25 -6.22
C HIS A 204 -8.31 -12.80 -6.27
N PHE A 205 -7.41 -11.87 -6.56
CA PHE A 205 -7.80 -10.49 -6.80
C PHE A 205 -8.55 -10.42 -8.14
N SER A 206 -9.47 -9.46 -8.24
CA SER A 206 -10.23 -9.20 -9.46
C SER A 206 -9.81 -7.87 -10.08
N GLU A 207 -9.83 -7.79 -11.40
CA GLU A 207 -9.69 -6.50 -12.07
C GLU A 207 -10.89 -5.61 -11.71
N ILE A 208 -10.62 -4.35 -11.37
CA ILE A 208 -11.61 -3.45 -10.78
C ILE A 208 -12.84 -3.23 -11.67
N HIS A 209 -12.67 -3.22 -13.00
CA HIS A 209 -13.78 -3.04 -13.95
C HIS A 209 -14.72 -4.25 -14.02
N GLN A 210 -14.25 -5.45 -13.64
CA GLN A 210 -15.06 -6.67 -13.64
C GLN A 210 -16.02 -6.70 -12.44
N VAL A 211 -15.56 -6.21 -11.29
CA VAL A 211 -16.32 -6.16 -10.03
C VAL A 211 -17.13 -4.88 -9.88
N HIS A 212 -16.65 -3.78 -10.46
CA HIS A 212 -17.29 -2.48 -10.40
C HIS A 212 -17.35 -1.84 -11.80
N PRO A 213 -18.24 -2.33 -12.68
CA PRO A 213 -18.37 -1.80 -14.05
C PRO A 213 -18.84 -0.34 -14.08
N ASP A 214 -19.46 0.13 -13.01
CA ASP A 214 -19.92 1.52 -12.87
C ASP A 214 -18.81 2.46 -12.36
N TRP A 215 -17.67 1.93 -11.90
CA TRP A 215 -16.55 2.75 -11.45
C TRP A 215 -15.77 3.31 -12.63
N HIS A 216 -15.45 4.60 -12.56
CA HIS A 216 -14.80 5.34 -13.65
C HIS A 216 -13.29 5.13 -13.65
N VAL A 217 -12.90 3.94 -14.11
CA VAL A 217 -11.53 3.51 -14.36
C VAL A 217 -11.43 3.20 -15.86
N SER A 218 -10.36 3.61 -16.55
CA SER A 218 -10.22 3.30 -17.98
C SER A 218 -10.27 1.78 -18.22
N GLN A 219 -10.83 1.36 -19.35
CA GLN A 219 -10.82 -0.06 -19.75
C GLN A 219 -9.40 -0.59 -20.00
N ASP A 220 -8.47 0.31 -20.30
CA ASP A 220 -7.06 -0.03 -20.52
C ASP A 220 -6.25 -0.03 -19.20
N SER A 221 -6.88 0.23 -18.05
CA SER A 221 -6.20 0.25 -16.74
C SER A 221 -6.17 -1.14 -16.13
N ALA A 222 -4.96 -1.65 -15.93
CA ALA A 222 -4.72 -2.83 -15.14
C ALA A 222 -4.73 -2.46 -13.65
N VAL A 223 -5.90 -2.44 -13.03
CA VAL A 223 -6.03 -2.26 -11.57
C VAL A 223 -6.64 -3.51 -10.96
N THR A 224 -5.90 -4.14 -10.05
CA THR A 224 -6.35 -5.34 -9.36
C THR A 224 -6.80 -5.02 -7.92
N LEU A 225 -7.86 -5.69 -7.48
CA LEU A 225 -8.56 -5.46 -6.21
C LEU A 225 -8.68 -6.77 -5.43
N SER A 226 -8.24 -6.75 -4.16
CA SER A 226 -8.41 -7.92 -3.27
C SER A 226 -9.87 -8.34 -3.10
N PRO A 227 -10.16 -9.62 -2.80
CA PRO A 227 -11.53 -10.11 -2.58
C PRO A 227 -12.32 -9.34 -1.51
N CYS A 228 -11.64 -8.81 -0.48
CA CYS A 228 -12.27 -8.00 0.56
C CYS A 228 -12.38 -6.51 0.22
N GLY A 229 -11.91 -6.08 -0.96
CA GLY A 229 -11.96 -4.70 -1.44
C GLY A 229 -10.98 -3.73 -0.78
N SER A 230 -10.07 -4.21 0.08
CA SER A 230 -9.19 -3.33 0.87
C SER A 230 -7.87 -2.98 0.17
N ILE A 231 -7.25 -3.94 -0.52
CA ILE A 231 -5.98 -3.75 -1.24
C ILE A 231 -6.28 -3.48 -2.71
N ARG A 232 -5.74 -2.36 -3.21
CA ARG A 232 -5.84 -1.89 -4.59
C ARG A 232 -4.44 -1.74 -5.17
N ILE A 233 -4.23 -2.26 -6.37
CA ILE A 233 -2.93 -2.21 -7.02
C ILE A 233 -3.08 -1.84 -8.49
N PRO A 234 -2.89 -0.56 -8.86
CA PRO A 234 -2.62 -0.17 -10.24
C PRO A 234 -1.28 -0.74 -10.71
N VAL A 235 -1.28 -1.41 -11.85
CA VAL A 235 -0.10 -2.04 -12.46
C VAL A 235 0.23 -1.34 -13.77
N TYR A 236 1.47 -0.90 -13.92
CA TYR A 236 1.98 -0.20 -15.10
C TYR A 236 3.13 -0.98 -15.74
N GLU A 237 3.10 -1.12 -17.06
CA GLU A 237 4.16 -1.81 -17.81
C GLU A 237 5.17 -0.84 -18.40
N GLU A 238 6.46 -1.11 -18.19
CA GLU A 238 7.55 -0.35 -18.81
C GLU A 238 7.45 -0.30 -20.34
N GLY A 239 7.76 0.86 -20.92
CA GLY A 239 7.73 1.07 -22.37
C GLY A 239 6.33 1.35 -22.95
N THR A 240 5.29 1.42 -22.09
CA THR A 240 3.98 1.93 -22.50
C THR A 240 3.90 3.45 -22.36
N TYR A 241 3.11 4.09 -23.22
CA TYR A 241 2.94 5.56 -23.22
C TYR A 241 2.55 6.12 -21.84
N ARG A 242 1.70 5.41 -21.11
CA ARG A 242 1.23 5.84 -19.79
C ARG A 242 2.34 5.79 -18.75
N THR A 243 3.11 4.70 -18.72
CA THR A 243 4.28 4.57 -17.83
C THR A 243 5.31 5.65 -18.15
N ASP A 244 5.54 5.96 -19.42
CA ASP A 244 6.45 7.05 -19.82
C ASP A 244 5.98 8.42 -19.29
N LEU A 245 4.69 8.72 -19.35
CA LEU A 245 4.12 9.94 -18.75
C LEU A 245 4.31 9.96 -17.23
N MET A 246 4.10 8.83 -16.57
CA MET A 246 4.31 8.69 -15.13
C MET A 246 5.77 8.91 -14.77
N GLN A 247 6.73 8.29 -15.47
CA GLN A 247 8.16 8.46 -15.23
C GLN A 247 8.64 9.90 -15.49
N GLN A 248 8.05 10.59 -16.47
CA GLN A 248 8.32 12.02 -16.67
C GLN A 248 7.81 12.89 -15.50
N TYR A 249 6.77 12.46 -14.80
CA TYR A 249 6.22 13.19 -13.65
C TYR A 249 6.89 12.80 -12.33
N LEU A 250 7.15 11.50 -12.14
CA LEU A 250 7.78 10.86 -10.99
C LEU A 250 9.04 10.10 -11.47
N PRO A 251 10.17 10.80 -11.68
CA PRO A 251 11.40 10.19 -12.19
C PRO A 251 12.05 9.25 -11.17
N ASP A 252 12.95 8.38 -11.66
CA ASP A 252 13.86 7.55 -10.86
C ASP A 252 13.23 6.37 -10.09
N HIS A 253 12.34 5.62 -10.74
CA HIS A 253 12.01 4.24 -10.35
C HIS A 253 12.62 3.28 -11.37
N GLU A 254 13.62 2.51 -10.96
CA GLU A 254 14.25 1.51 -11.82
C GLU A 254 13.68 0.13 -11.51
N GLY A 255 13.23 -0.56 -12.55
CA GLY A 255 12.83 -1.96 -12.46
C GLY A 255 11.43 -2.21 -11.95
N GLU A 256 11.19 -3.47 -11.65
CA GLU A 256 9.90 -4.00 -11.25
C GLU A 256 9.71 -3.89 -9.73
N GLY A 257 8.54 -3.43 -9.28
CA GLY A 257 8.26 -3.24 -7.86
C GLY A 257 7.20 -2.20 -7.58
N VAL A 258 7.10 -1.81 -6.30
CA VAL A 258 6.18 -0.74 -5.88
C VAL A 258 6.83 0.62 -6.14
N GLN A 259 6.24 1.37 -7.08
CA GLN A 259 6.70 2.69 -7.47
C GLN A 259 6.35 3.75 -6.43
N HIS A 260 5.09 3.74 -5.97
CA HIS A 260 4.62 4.63 -4.93
C HIS A 260 3.52 3.99 -4.09
N ILE A 261 3.38 4.53 -2.88
CA ILE A 261 2.29 4.19 -1.96
C ILE A 261 1.41 5.41 -1.75
N ALA A 262 0.09 5.22 -1.86
CA ALA A 262 -0.89 6.27 -1.65
C ALA A 262 -1.50 6.19 -0.25
N LEU A 263 -1.56 7.32 0.44
CA LEU A 263 -2.07 7.47 1.80
C LEU A 263 -3.36 8.27 1.77
N ALA A 264 -4.45 7.67 2.24
CA ALA A 264 -5.76 8.28 2.27
C ALA A 264 -5.86 9.39 3.32
N SER A 265 -6.58 10.46 2.97
CA SER A 265 -6.91 11.58 3.83
C SER A 265 -8.42 11.85 3.79
N ALA A 266 -9.01 12.23 4.93
CA ALA A 266 -10.40 12.73 4.96
C ALA A 266 -10.52 14.19 4.50
N ASP A 267 -9.44 14.96 4.56
CA ASP A 267 -9.35 16.34 4.08
C ASP A 267 -7.92 16.56 3.57
N ILE A 268 -7.72 16.43 2.26
CA ILE A 268 -6.39 16.57 1.65
C ILE A 268 -5.81 17.97 1.86
N PHE A 269 -6.63 19.01 1.97
CA PHE A 269 -6.14 20.37 2.17
C PHE A 269 -5.54 20.51 3.58
N ALA A 270 -6.24 20.02 4.60
CA ALA A 270 -5.76 20.02 5.97
C ALA A 270 -4.51 19.14 6.14
N SER A 271 -4.50 17.95 5.52
CA SER A 271 -3.36 17.04 5.62
C SER A 271 -2.12 17.58 4.92
N VAL A 272 -2.26 18.17 3.72
CA VAL A 272 -1.15 18.85 3.03
C VAL A 272 -0.63 20.03 3.85
N ASP A 273 -1.50 20.85 4.44
CA ASP A 273 -1.07 21.96 5.30
C ASP A 273 -0.29 21.48 6.53
N ALA A 274 -0.74 20.40 7.17
CA ALA A 274 -0.06 19.77 8.30
C ALA A 274 1.30 19.18 7.91
N LEU A 275 1.38 18.52 6.75
CA LEU A 275 2.63 17.96 6.20
C LEU A 275 3.62 19.07 5.85
N MET A 276 3.17 20.14 5.18
CA MET A 276 4.01 21.29 4.85
C MET A 276 4.55 21.98 6.12
N ALA A 277 3.73 22.10 7.17
CA ALA A 277 4.16 22.66 8.46
C ALA A 277 5.26 21.81 9.14
N ARG A 278 5.36 20.52 8.80
CA ARG A 278 6.42 19.61 9.25
C ARG A 278 7.64 19.60 8.31
N GLY A 279 7.60 20.34 7.21
CA GLY A 279 8.70 20.46 6.25
C GLY A 279 8.60 19.56 5.02
N VAL A 280 7.48 18.85 4.83
CA VAL A 280 7.21 18.12 3.58
C VAL A 280 7.07 19.13 2.44
N ARG A 281 7.71 18.84 1.32
CA ARG A 281 7.49 19.55 0.06
C ARG A 281 6.70 18.66 -0.89
N PHE A 282 5.94 19.26 -1.78
CA PHE A 282 5.09 18.56 -2.76
C PHE A 282 5.48 18.95 -4.17
N LEU A 283 5.39 18.00 -5.09
CA LEU A 283 5.57 18.27 -6.52
C LEU A 283 4.57 19.32 -6.99
N GLN A 284 5.04 20.24 -7.82
CA GLN A 284 4.23 21.33 -8.35
C GLN A 284 3.92 21.08 -9.83
N PRO A 285 2.64 20.87 -10.19
CA PRO A 285 2.21 20.82 -11.57
C PRO A 285 2.45 22.17 -12.28
N PRO A 286 2.58 22.21 -13.62
CA PRO A 286 2.66 23.45 -14.37
C PRO A 286 1.45 24.35 -14.07
N PRO A 287 1.60 25.69 -13.94
CA PRO A 287 0.48 26.59 -13.66
C PRO A 287 -0.71 26.42 -14.61
N ARG A 288 -0.43 26.14 -15.89
CA ARG A 288 -1.42 25.89 -16.94
C ARG A 288 -2.35 24.71 -16.64
N TYR A 289 -1.90 23.70 -15.91
CA TYR A 289 -2.76 22.58 -15.49
C TYR A 289 -4.02 23.08 -14.77
N TYR A 290 -3.84 24.08 -13.90
CA TYR A 290 -4.93 24.66 -13.09
C TYR A 290 -5.86 25.55 -13.91
N ASP A 291 -5.35 26.18 -14.98
CA ASP A 291 -6.14 27.05 -15.86
C ASP A 291 -7.16 26.24 -16.68
N GLU A 292 -6.92 24.93 -16.87
CA GLU A 292 -7.76 24.03 -17.67
C GLU A 292 -8.80 23.23 -16.83
N ILE A 293 -8.79 23.35 -15.49
CA ILE A 293 -9.67 22.54 -14.61
C ILE A 293 -11.15 22.85 -14.84
N ASP A 294 -11.53 24.13 -14.93
CA ASP A 294 -12.94 24.52 -15.10
C ASP A 294 -13.53 24.02 -16.44
N GLU A 295 -12.69 23.91 -17.47
CA GLU A 295 -13.09 23.36 -18.77
C GLU A 295 -13.17 21.83 -18.73
N ARG A 296 -12.20 21.17 -18.08
CA ARG A 296 -12.14 19.71 -17.98
C ARG A 296 -13.23 19.13 -17.07
N LEU A 297 -13.62 19.86 -16.03
CA LEU A 297 -14.51 19.37 -14.98
C LEU A 297 -15.57 20.41 -14.57
N PRO A 298 -16.46 20.82 -15.48
CA PRO A 298 -17.41 21.89 -15.21
C PRO A 298 -18.32 21.57 -14.02
N GLY A 299 -18.43 22.49 -13.06
CA GLY A 299 -19.26 22.30 -11.87
C GLY A 299 -18.58 21.56 -10.71
N HIS A 300 -17.25 21.35 -10.76
CA HIS A 300 -16.48 20.66 -9.72
C HIS A 300 -16.58 21.28 -8.31
N GLY A 301 -16.80 22.60 -8.21
CA GLY A 301 -17.01 23.28 -6.93
C GLY A 301 -15.78 23.44 -6.03
N LEU A 302 -14.58 23.16 -6.53
CA LEU A 302 -13.30 23.34 -5.83
C LEU A 302 -12.76 24.77 -5.95
N ASP A 303 -11.94 25.16 -4.98
CA ASP A 303 -11.14 26.38 -5.04
C ASP A 303 -9.81 26.10 -5.74
N ILE A 304 -9.71 26.46 -7.03
CA ILE A 304 -8.51 26.25 -7.85
C ILE A 304 -7.29 26.95 -7.27
N GLY A 305 -7.46 28.10 -6.61
CA GLY A 305 -6.38 28.81 -5.94
C GLY A 305 -5.76 27.94 -4.84
N LYS A 306 -6.60 27.31 -4.01
CA LYS A 306 -6.13 26.40 -2.96
C LYS A 306 -5.44 25.16 -3.54
N LEU A 307 -5.98 24.58 -4.62
CA LEU A 307 -5.34 23.44 -5.30
C LEU A 307 -3.93 23.83 -5.78
N ARG A 308 -3.82 24.97 -6.46
CA ARG A 308 -2.56 25.48 -7.02
C ARG A 308 -1.50 25.71 -5.95
N THR A 309 -1.86 26.35 -4.84
CA THR A 309 -0.90 26.62 -3.76
C THR A 309 -0.33 25.38 -3.08
N ARG A 310 -0.99 24.24 -3.23
CA ARG A 310 -0.67 22.96 -2.57
C ARG A 310 -0.15 21.89 -3.52
N GLY A 311 -0.08 22.17 -4.82
CA GLY A 311 0.27 21.15 -5.81
C GLY A 311 -0.77 20.01 -5.88
N ILE A 312 -2.04 20.27 -5.54
CA ILE A 312 -3.09 19.24 -5.56
C ILE A 312 -3.66 19.13 -6.98
N LEU A 313 -3.72 17.91 -7.49
CA LEU A 313 -4.35 17.52 -8.74
C LEU A 313 -5.78 17.06 -8.45
N VAL A 314 -6.66 17.20 -9.44
CA VAL A 314 -8.05 16.71 -9.38
C VAL A 314 -8.38 15.93 -10.63
N ASP A 315 -8.97 14.76 -10.46
CA ASP A 315 -9.66 14.02 -11.51
C ASP A 315 -11.08 13.69 -11.08
N GLY A 316 -11.91 13.26 -12.02
CA GLY A 316 -13.25 12.78 -11.73
C GLY A 316 -14.30 13.27 -12.72
N GLU A 317 -15.54 13.35 -12.26
CA GLU A 317 -16.68 13.73 -13.07
C GLU A 317 -17.74 14.50 -12.28
N VAL A 318 -18.73 15.05 -12.99
CA VAL A 318 -19.94 15.62 -12.38
C VAL A 318 -21.14 14.87 -12.95
N LEU A 319 -21.89 14.21 -12.06
CA LEU A 319 -23.04 13.39 -12.42
C LEU A 319 -24.17 14.24 -13.04
N PRO A 320 -25.14 13.62 -13.75
CA PRO A 320 -26.26 14.34 -14.37
C PRO A 320 -27.11 15.17 -13.41
N ASP A 321 -27.12 14.84 -12.12
CA ASP A 321 -27.82 15.58 -11.06
C ASP A 321 -27.00 16.76 -10.49
N GLY A 322 -25.79 16.98 -11.02
CA GLY A 322 -24.86 18.02 -10.59
C GLY A 322 -23.94 17.62 -9.45
N THR A 323 -23.98 16.37 -8.97
CA THR A 323 -23.11 15.89 -7.89
C THR A 323 -21.69 15.65 -8.40
N PRO A 324 -20.66 16.36 -7.88
CA PRO A 324 -19.28 16.09 -8.26
C PRO A 324 -18.77 14.81 -7.57
N GLN A 325 -18.21 13.89 -8.36
CA GLN A 325 -17.42 12.77 -7.88
C GLN A 325 -15.95 13.04 -8.20
N LEU A 326 -15.15 13.30 -7.17
CA LEU A 326 -13.78 13.81 -7.34
C LEU A 326 -12.75 12.88 -6.70
N PHE A 327 -11.58 12.81 -7.32
CA PHE A 327 -10.38 12.22 -6.79
C PHE A 327 -9.30 13.29 -6.72
N LEU A 328 -8.89 13.64 -5.51
CA LEU A 328 -7.84 14.62 -5.29
C LEU A 328 -6.56 13.86 -4.93
N GLN A 329 -5.44 14.27 -5.52
CA GLN A 329 -4.15 13.64 -5.26
C GLN A 329 -3.02 14.67 -5.26
N THR A 330 -1.96 14.42 -4.50
CA THR A 330 -0.69 15.14 -4.62
C THR A 330 0.46 14.22 -4.23
N PHE A 331 1.66 14.53 -4.71
CA PHE A 331 2.84 13.70 -4.52
C PHE A 331 3.88 14.44 -3.71
N VAL A 332 4.42 13.78 -2.69
CA VAL A 332 5.55 14.28 -1.91
C VAL A 332 6.75 14.42 -2.84
N GLU A 333 7.42 15.58 -2.78
CA GLU A 333 8.68 15.81 -3.46
C GLU A 333 9.75 14.92 -2.82
N ARG A 334 10.21 13.94 -3.59
CA ARG A 334 11.21 12.96 -3.18
C ARG A 334 12.60 13.63 -2.99
N ARG A 335 13.36 13.22 -1.97
CA ARG A 335 14.81 13.44 -1.92
C ARG A 335 15.52 12.29 -2.64
N PRO A 336 16.67 12.53 -3.30
CA PRO A 336 17.40 11.45 -3.98
C PRO A 336 17.56 10.22 -3.09
N GLY A 337 17.10 9.07 -3.58
CA GLY A 337 17.14 7.81 -2.83
C GLY A 337 15.86 7.45 -2.07
N ASP A 338 14.93 8.37 -1.77
CA ASP A 338 13.67 8.04 -1.05
C ASP A 338 12.68 7.25 -1.93
N MET A 339 11.47 6.90 -1.48
CA MET A 339 10.40 6.42 -2.36
C MET A 339 9.31 7.49 -2.52
N PHE A 340 8.41 7.33 -3.49
CA PHE A 340 7.30 8.26 -3.67
C PHE A 340 6.14 7.94 -2.74
N PHE A 341 5.64 8.99 -2.08
CA PHE A 341 4.40 8.97 -1.31
C PHE A 341 3.38 9.86 -2.00
N GLU A 342 2.19 9.32 -2.21
CA GLU A 342 1.03 10.04 -2.70
C GLU A 342 0.07 10.28 -1.54
N ILE A 343 -0.55 11.45 -1.48
CA ILE A 343 -1.64 11.76 -0.56
C ILE A 343 -2.91 11.91 -1.39
N VAL A 344 -3.96 11.18 -1.01
CA VAL A 344 -5.21 11.13 -1.77
C VAL A 344 -6.44 11.42 -0.92
N GLU A 345 -7.48 11.96 -1.55
CA GLU A 345 -8.82 12.04 -0.99
C GLU A 345 -9.84 11.65 -2.07
N ARG A 346 -10.65 10.63 -1.76
CA ARG A 346 -11.76 10.18 -2.60
C ARG A 346 -13.06 10.86 -2.17
N ARG A 347 -13.63 11.70 -3.02
CA ARG A 347 -14.97 12.29 -2.88
C ARG A 347 -15.93 11.59 -3.84
N GLY A 348 -16.23 10.33 -3.57
CA GLY A 348 -17.13 9.52 -4.41
C GLY A 348 -16.50 8.96 -5.68
N HIS A 349 -15.32 9.42 -6.10
CA HIS A 349 -14.63 8.88 -7.28
C HIS A 349 -13.65 7.76 -6.94
N HIS A 350 -13.73 6.66 -7.69
CA HIS A 350 -12.98 5.43 -7.43
C HIS A 350 -11.78 5.19 -8.39
N GLY A 351 -11.52 6.10 -9.31
CA GLY A 351 -10.35 6.05 -10.21
C GLY A 351 -9.01 6.39 -9.54
N PHE A 352 -7.94 6.38 -10.34
CA PHE A 352 -6.53 6.52 -9.89
C PHE A 352 -5.81 7.70 -10.57
N GLY A 353 -6.55 8.78 -10.83
CA GLY A 353 -5.98 10.02 -11.37
C GLY A 353 -5.42 9.90 -12.80
N GLU A 354 -6.00 9.01 -13.61
CA GLU A 354 -5.50 8.70 -14.96
C GLU A 354 -5.51 9.92 -15.88
N GLY A 355 -6.55 10.75 -15.76
CA GLY A 355 -6.69 11.99 -16.52
C GLY A 355 -5.64 13.04 -16.13
N ASN A 356 -5.09 12.97 -14.92
CA ASN A 356 -4.11 13.95 -14.44
C ASN A 356 -2.79 13.86 -15.20
N LEU A 357 -2.29 12.66 -15.50
CA LEU A 357 -1.01 12.50 -16.22
C LEU A 357 -1.07 13.11 -17.63
N ALA A 358 -2.16 12.84 -18.36
CA ALA A 358 -2.38 13.41 -19.69
C ALA A 358 -2.52 14.94 -19.62
N ALA A 359 -3.26 15.46 -18.64
CA ALA A 359 -3.42 16.89 -18.44
C ALA A 359 -2.09 17.59 -18.08
N ILE A 360 -1.27 16.98 -17.23
CA ILE A 360 0.07 17.50 -16.89
C ILE A 360 0.97 17.51 -18.12
N ALA A 361 0.99 16.44 -18.90
CA ALA A 361 1.80 16.34 -20.11
C ALA A 361 1.42 17.44 -21.12
N LYS A 362 0.13 17.65 -21.35
CA LYS A 362 -0.40 18.73 -22.19
C LYS A 362 -0.04 20.12 -21.66
N ALA A 363 -0.06 20.31 -20.34
CA ALA A 363 0.26 21.59 -19.71
C ALA A 363 1.76 21.94 -19.72
N ARG A 364 2.65 20.94 -19.91
CA ARG A 364 4.11 21.15 -20.07
C ARG A 364 4.51 21.57 -21.49
N GLY A 365 3.70 21.21 -22.49
CA GLY A 365 3.85 21.65 -23.88
C GLY A 365 3.18 22.98 -24.16
#